data_AF-A0A9X2GAC8-F1
#
_entry.id   AF-A0A9X2GAC8-F1
#
_cell.length_a   1.000
_cell.length_b   1.000
_cell.length_c   1.000
_cell.angle_alpha   90.00
_cell.angle_beta   90.00
_cell.angle_gamma   90.00
#
_symmetry.space_group_name_H-M   'P 1'
#
loop_
_entity.id
_entity.type
_entity.pdbx_description
1 polymer ?
#
loop_
_entity_poly.entity_id
_entity_poly.type
_entity_poly.pdbx_seq_one_letter_code
_entity_poly.pdbx_strand_id
1 'polypeptide(L)'
;MELLVIPPFTDFTTEIVPPPGAEVLDLGAGIVERLTDPARLRAAGERRRDGPHTVLAGRAAAVIERAGHDDAHLRAVGTALRLAADPALRLSLDGLELAEGSTQSSRDVLVAAARCELFRHEVDQAVEAAKERRVHVVVDGERQLPAAFALVRALGAERVTLCGRLVTEQVAALRRVPELAGAEWLDWSPGRVIRQSWYADGSRARRTADPDALAHGTTGQGPARGVTAPDTAARWEDGSGAPVRWLTGADVPPVSGPWAGRLDAVRVAAFPLDALARCRGLTIIVTRIDFLAAVTGLNGMTVNLRRLLAAIPVAAPVTCELAVGAPGIDAGMVGESLELLADGPGGVRLGGLRPYRMGIRTVWAGHSVRFPPRAGHDLTRWIEFDAPETMREWEVARTIRTWRDRLHGLPPGRLAACTVTARTPAATEAPCGAGAPMERG
;
A
#
# COMPACT_ATOMS: atom_id res chain seq x y z
N MET A 1 -14.81 27.06 9.91
CA MET A 1 -14.65 25.60 9.72
C MET A 1 -13.31 25.39 9.03
N GLU A 2 -12.43 24.62 9.65
CA GLU A 2 -11.12 24.29 9.10
C GLU A 2 -11.28 23.36 7.88
N LEU A 3 -10.52 23.64 6.83
CA LEU A 3 -10.45 22.80 5.64
C LEU A 3 -9.22 21.92 5.71
N LEU A 4 -9.41 20.61 5.65
CA LEU A 4 -8.36 19.61 5.58
C LEU A 4 -8.19 19.17 4.12
N VAL A 5 -7.07 19.55 3.51
CA VAL A 5 -6.72 19.22 2.13
C VAL A 5 -5.80 18.00 2.12
N ILE A 6 -6.22 16.95 1.43
CA ILE A 6 -5.44 15.73 1.25
C ILE A 6 -4.80 15.78 -0.14
N PRO A 7 -3.47 15.95 -0.26
CA PRO A 7 -2.83 16.14 -1.55
C PRO A 7 -2.99 14.94 -2.49
N PRO A 8 -2.83 15.16 -3.81
CA PRO A 8 -2.57 14.12 -4.79
C PRO A 8 -1.54 13.09 -4.34
N PHE A 9 -1.68 11.87 -4.85
CA PHE A 9 -0.83 10.72 -4.54
C PHE A 9 -0.91 10.23 -3.08
N THR A 10 -1.96 10.60 -2.37
CA THR A 10 -2.36 9.89 -1.14
C THR A 10 -2.83 8.47 -1.48
N ASP A 11 -2.78 7.55 -0.52
CA ASP A 11 -3.41 6.23 -0.70
C ASP A 11 -4.94 6.38 -0.86
N PHE A 12 -5.41 6.32 -2.11
CA PHE A 12 -6.82 6.47 -2.49
C PHE A 12 -7.71 5.33 -1.99
N THR A 13 -7.14 4.26 -1.43
CA THR A 13 -7.91 3.16 -0.82
C THR A 13 -8.22 3.42 0.65
N THR A 14 -7.70 4.52 1.19
CA THR A 14 -7.99 5.01 2.53
C THR A 14 -8.76 6.33 2.45
N GLU A 15 -9.42 6.66 3.55
CA GLU A 15 -9.98 7.97 3.81
C GLU A 15 -9.48 8.48 5.16
N ILE A 16 -9.47 9.80 5.28
CA ILE A 16 -9.06 10.48 6.49
C ILE A 16 -10.26 10.58 7.43
N VAL A 17 -10.02 10.33 8.72
CA VAL A 17 -10.97 10.60 9.80
C VAL A 17 -10.72 12.04 10.26
N PRO A 18 -11.55 13.02 9.83
CA PRO A 18 -11.35 14.40 10.23
C PRO A 18 -11.68 14.60 11.72
N PRO A 19 -11.10 15.64 12.35
CA PRO A 19 -11.62 16.10 13.63
C PRO A 19 -13.07 16.59 13.48
N PRO A 20 -13.89 16.56 14.55
CA PRO A 20 -15.27 17.02 14.50
C PRO A 20 -15.39 18.45 13.94
N GLY A 21 -16.26 18.63 12.94
CA GLY A 21 -16.53 19.94 12.32
C GLY A 21 -15.53 20.40 11.25
N ALA A 22 -14.48 19.62 10.96
CA ALA A 22 -13.60 19.88 9.83
C ALA A 22 -14.17 19.34 8.52
N GLU A 23 -13.96 20.10 7.44
CA GLU A 23 -14.28 19.70 6.08
C GLU A 23 -13.07 19.01 5.44
N VAL A 24 -13.28 17.95 4.67
CA VAL A 24 -12.19 17.23 3.98
C VAL A 24 -12.31 17.42 2.48
N LEU A 25 -11.24 17.92 1.86
CA LEU A 25 -11.06 17.93 0.41
C LEU A 25 -10.01 16.89 0.02
N ASP A 26 -10.48 15.73 -0.47
CA ASP A 26 -9.61 14.62 -0.85
C ASP A 26 -9.18 14.69 -2.33
N LEU A 27 -8.15 15.48 -2.59
CA LEU A 27 -7.56 15.61 -3.93
C LEU A 27 -6.82 14.33 -4.38
N GLY A 28 -6.38 13.51 -3.42
CA GLY A 28 -5.76 12.21 -3.67
C GLY A 28 -6.74 11.23 -4.33
N ALA A 29 -7.97 11.19 -3.83
CA ALA A 29 -9.04 10.43 -4.47
C ALA A 29 -9.48 11.06 -5.81
N GLY A 30 -9.67 12.39 -5.83
CA GLY A 30 -10.12 13.11 -7.03
C GLY A 30 -9.21 12.95 -8.24
N ILE A 31 -7.88 13.00 -8.05
CA ILE A 31 -6.95 12.77 -9.16
C ILE A 31 -7.01 11.34 -9.69
N VAL A 32 -7.17 10.35 -8.81
CA VAL A 32 -7.29 8.95 -9.23
C VAL A 32 -8.58 8.77 -10.03
N GLU A 33 -9.71 9.26 -9.53
CA GLU A 33 -10.99 9.23 -10.25
C GLU A 33 -10.85 9.83 -11.65
N ARG A 34 -10.31 11.05 -11.77
CA ARG A 34 -10.10 11.74 -13.05
C ARG A 34 -9.12 11.05 -14.00
N LEU A 35 -8.10 10.38 -13.47
CA LEU A 35 -7.14 9.62 -14.29
C LEU A 35 -7.70 8.26 -14.73
N THR A 36 -8.62 7.69 -13.93
CA THR A 36 -9.23 6.37 -14.18
C THR A 36 -10.52 6.43 -14.99
N ASP A 37 -11.00 7.62 -15.38
CA ASP A 37 -12.15 7.78 -16.26
C ASP A 37 -12.05 6.86 -17.50
N PRO A 38 -13.00 5.91 -17.67
CA PRO A 38 -12.99 4.97 -18.78
C PRO A 38 -12.94 5.65 -20.15
N ALA A 39 -13.60 6.80 -20.34
CA ALA A 39 -13.57 7.53 -21.61
C ALA A 39 -12.16 8.06 -21.91
N ARG A 40 -11.52 8.67 -20.91
CA ARG A 40 -10.13 9.12 -20.98
C ARG A 40 -9.15 7.98 -21.28
N LEU A 41 -9.33 6.81 -20.65
CA LEU A 41 -8.47 5.64 -20.87
C LEU A 41 -8.58 5.13 -22.31
N ARG A 42 -9.79 5.04 -22.86
CA ARG A 42 -9.99 4.67 -24.27
C ARG A 42 -9.32 5.66 -25.21
N ALA A 43 -9.55 6.96 -25.02
CA ALA A 43 -8.93 8.02 -25.82
C ALA A 43 -7.38 8.02 -25.71
N ALA A 44 -6.83 7.66 -24.55
CA ALA A 44 -5.39 7.46 -24.38
C ALA A 44 -4.88 6.25 -25.17
N GLY A 45 -5.64 5.16 -25.22
CA GLY A 45 -5.34 3.98 -26.05
C GLY A 45 -5.36 4.27 -27.55
N GLU A 46 -6.36 5.03 -28.02
CA GLU A 46 -6.52 5.41 -29.44
C GLU A 46 -5.40 6.31 -29.95
N ARG A 47 -4.85 7.19 -29.10
CA ARG A 47 -3.73 8.07 -29.46
C ARG A 47 -2.41 7.31 -29.66
N ARG A 48 -2.28 6.09 -29.14
CA ARG A 48 -1.06 5.27 -29.18
C ARG A 48 -1.14 4.15 -30.21
N ARG A 49 -1.79 4.42 -31.36
CA ARG A 49 -2.11 3.45 -32.42
C ARG A 49 -0.96 2.43 -32.60
N ASP A 50 -1.33 1.15 -32.50
CA ASP A 50 -0.50 -0.03 -32.78
C ASP A 50 0.56 -0.44 -31.74
N GLY A 51 0.32 -0.17 -30.44
CA GLY A 51 1.18 -0.64 -29.35
C GLY A 51 0.49 -1.50 -28.28
N PRO A 52 1.26 -2.25 -27.46
CA PRO A 52 0.72 -3.01 -26.31
C PRO A 52 -0.03 -2.12 -25.30
N HIS A 53 0.26 -0.82 -25.28
CA HIS A 53 -0.43 0.16 -24.44
C HIS A 53 -1.90 0.39 -24.82
N THR A 54 -2.29 0.23 -26.09
CA THR A 54 -3.69 0.40 -26.53
C THR A 54 -4.58 -0.69 -25.94
N VAL A 55 -4.14 -1.95 -26.02
CA VAL A 55 -4.86 -3.10 -25.45
C VAL A 55 -4.96 -2.97 -23.92
N LEU A 56 -3.88 -2.55 -23.26
CA LEU A 56 -3.87 -2.35 -21.81
C LEU A 56 -4.83 -1.24 -21.37
N ALA A 57 -4.91 -0.12 -22.10
CA ALA A 57 -5.80 0.98 -21.78
C ALA A 57 -7.29 0.57 -21.89
N GLY A 58 -7.65 -0.14 -22.98
CA GLY A 58 -9.02 -0.64 -23.17
C GLY A 58 -9.44 -1.65 -22.09
N ARG A 59 -8.54 -2.57 -21.72
CA ARG A 59 -8.78 -3.53 -20.62
C ARG A 59 -8.94 -2.83 -19.28
N ALA A 60 -8.09 -1.83 -18.99
CA ALA A 60 -8.20 -1.04 -17.77
C ALA A 60 -9.56 -0.34 -17.70
N ALA A 61 -10.00 0.31 -18.78
CA ALA A 61 -11.32 0.96 -18.85
C ALA A 61 -12.46 -0.02 -18.53
N ALA A 62 -12.47 -1.20 -19.16
CA ALA A 62 -13.50 -2.21 -18.90
C ALA A 62 -13.52 -2.72 -17.45
N VAL A 63 -12.35 -2.87 -16.82
CA VAL A 63 -12.24 -3.27 -15.42
C VAL A 63 -12.75 -2.19 -14.47
N ILE A 64 -12.47 -0.91 -14.75
CA ILE A 64 -12.97 0.22 -13.95
C ILE A 64 -14.51 0.32 -14.08
N GLU A 65 -15.07 0.16 -15.28
CA GLU A 65 -16.53 0.21 -15.51
C GLU A 65 -17.32 -0.88 -14.78
N ARG A 66 -16.70 -2.04 -14.57
CA ARG A 66 -17.30 -3.12 -13.77
C ARG A 66 -17.55 -2.70 -12.31
N ALA A 67 -16.90 -1.62 -11.84
CA ALA A 67 -17.04 -1.06 -10.49
C ALA A 67 -16.74 -2.04 -9.34
N GLY A 68 -16.01 -3.13 -9.61
CA GLY A 68 -15.53 -4.04 -8.58
C GLY A 68 -14.27 -3.50 -7.90
N HIS A 69 -14.15 -3.67 -6.58
CA HIS A 69 -13.01 -3.24 -5.77
C HIS A 69 -12.11 -4.43 -5.42
N ASP A 70 -11.33 -4.89 -6.40
CA ASP A 70 -10.44 -6.06 -6.28
C ASP A 70 -9.03 -5.76 -6.84
N ASP A 71 -8.17 -6.78 -6.83
CA ASP A 71 -6.81 -6.65 -7.37
C ASP A 71 -6.79 -6.26 -8.86
N ALA A 72 -7.81 -6.65 -9.64
CA ALA A 72 -7.90 -6.26 -11.03
C ALA A 72 -8.16 -4.76 -11.16
N HIS A 73 -9.05 -4.21 -10.32
CA HIS A 73 -9.28 -2.76 -10.23
C HIS A 73 -7.99 -2.02 -9.91
N LEU A 74 -7.25 -2.45 -8.88
CA LEU A 74 -5.97 -1.82 -8.53
C LEU A 74 -4.95 -1.88 -9.68
N ARG A 75 -4.87 -2.99 -10.41
CA ARG A 75 -4.03 -3.09 -11.64
C ARG A 75 -4.48 -2.15 -12.74
N ALA A 76 -5.80 -1.95 -12.90
CA ALA A 76 -6.36 -1.00 -13.85
C ALA A 76 -6.01 0.44 -13.47
N VAL A 77 -6.12 0.81 -12.18
CA VAL A 77 -5.66 2.11 -11.66
C VAL A 77 -4.16 2.31 -11.89
N GLY A 78 -3.33 1.30 -11.58
CA GLY A 78 -1.90 1.37 -11.84
C GLY A 78 -1.55 1.53 -13.33
N THR A 79 -2.42 1.02 -14.21
CA THR A 79 -2.29 1.25 -15.65
C THR A 79 -2.69 2.67 -16.01
N ALA A 80 -3.80 3.19 -15.51
CA ALA A 80 -4.22 4.58 -15.68
C ALA A 80 -3.13 5.58 -15.26
N LEU A 81 -2.53 5.38 -14.08
CA LEU A 81 -1.44 6.20 -13.56
C LEU A 81 -0.22 6.20 -14.49
N ARG A 82 0.21 5.03 -14.99
CA ARG A 82 1.34 4.93 -15.94
C ARG A 82 1.03 5.53 -17.31
N LEU A 83 -0.23 5.52 -17.73
CA LEU A 83 -0.65 6.15 -18.99
C LEU A 83 -0.69 7.68 -18.87
N ALA A 84 -0.85 8.21 -17.65
CA ALA A 84 -0.82 9.64 -17.39
C ALA A 84 0.60 10.17 -17.61
N ALA A 85 0.78 10.88 -18.73
CA ALA A 85 2.05 11.52 -19.06
C ALA A 85 2.14 12.88 -18.36
N ASP A 86 3.31 13.17 -17.82
CA ASP A 86 3.67 14.48 -17.24
C ASP A 86 5.17 14.69 -17.45
N PRO A 87 5.62 15.92 -17.77
CA PRO A 87 7.04 16.20 -18.00
C PRO A 87 7.88 16.19 -16.72
N ALA A 88 7.27 16.34 -15.54
CA ALA A 88 7.95 16.44 -14.25
C ALA A 88 7.89 15.14 -13.45
N LEU A 89 6.87 14.30 -13.66
CA LEU A 89 6.59 13.13 -12.84
C LEU A 89 6.35 11.86 -13.66
N ARG A 90 6.77 10.71 -13.10
CA ARG A 90 6.39 9.38 -13.55
C ARG A 90 5.67 8.66 -12.44
N LEU A 91 4.51 8.09 -12.76
CA LEU A 91 3.62 7.49 -11.76
C LEU A 91 3.57 5.98 -11.90
N SER A 92 3.54 5.29 -10.76
CA SER A 92 3.09 3.91 -10.63
C SER A 92 2.01 3.81 -9.56
N LEU A 93 1.42 2.63 -9.37
CA LEU A 93 0.42 2.45 -8.31
C LEU A 93 1.01 2.65 -6.91
N ASP A 94 2.26 2.23 -6.72
CA ASP A 94 2.95 2.20 -5.44
C ASP A 94 4.02 3.30 -5.28
N GLY A 95 4.21 4.14 -6.31
CA GLY A 95 5.35 5.04 -6.40
C GLY A 95 5.13 6.27 -7.27
N LEU A 96 5.98 7.24 -7.02
CA LEU A 96 6.15 8.44 -7.82
C LEU A 96 7.65 8.67 -7.94
N GLU A 97 8.10 8.88 -9.18
CA GLU A 97 9.46 9.25 -9.50
C GLU A 97 9.44 10.65 -10.12
N LEU A 98 10.42 11.48 -9.75
CA LEU A 98 10.66 12.71 -10.48
C LEU A 98 11.28 12.36 -11.83
N ALA A 99 10.88 13.04 -12.89
CA ALA A 99 11.49 12.86 -14.21
C ALA A 99 12.98 13.23 -14.21
N GLU A 100 13.34 14.21 -13.38
CA GLU A 100 14.69 14.71 -13.13
C GLU A 100 14.88 14.91 -11.62
N GLY A 101 16.04 14.52 -11.08
CA GLY A 101 16.39 14.74 -9.67
C GLY A 101 15.85 13.68 -8.71
N SER A 102 15.71 14.07 -7.43
CA SER A 102 15.35 13.17 -6.32
C SER A 102 14.29 13.76 -5.40
N THR A 103 13.38 12.92 -4.88
CA THR A 103 12.43 13.32 -3.82
C THR A 103 13.11 13.65 -2.49
N GLN A 104 14.41 13.39 -2.36
CA GLN A 104 15.22 13.75 -1.19
C GLN A 104 15.85 15.15 -1.29
N SER A 105 15.71 15.84 -2.42
CA SER A 105 16.18 17.20 -2.66
C SER A 105 14.96 18.12 -2.71
N SER A 106 14.86 19.08 -1.78
CA SER A 106 13.77 20.07 -1.79
C SER A 106 13.76 20.85 -3.10
N ARG A 107 14.94 21.22 -3.61
CA ARG A 107 15.11 21.89 -4.90
C ARG A 107 14.47 21.10 -6.04
N ASP A 108 14.76 19.81 -6.14
CA ASP A 108 14.25 18.98 -7.24
C ASP A 108 12.74 18.80 -7.13
N VAL A 109 12.23 18.62 -5.90
CA VAL A 109 10.79 18.55 -5.61
C VAL A 109 10.08 19.85 -5.98
N LEU A 110 10.65 21.01 -5.67
CA LEU A 110 10.11 22.32 -6.02
C LEU A 110 10.08 22.55 -7.54
N VAL A 111 11.16 22.16 -8.23
CA VAL A 111 11.23 22.20 -9.70
C VAL A 111 10.12 21.31 -10.29
N ALA A 112 9.95 20.10 -9.77
CA ALA A 112 8.87 19.21 -10.21
C ALA A 112 7.48 19.79 -9.89
N ALA A 113 7.27 20.37 -8.71
CA ALA A 113 6.03 21.02 -8.32
C ALA A 113 5.68 22.24 -9.21
N ALA A 114 6.68 22.94 -9.75
CA ALA A 114 6.48 24.04 -10.69
C ALA A 114 6.14 23.57 -12.12
N ARG A 115 6.73 22.46 -12.56
CA ARG A 115 6.58 21.94 -13.93
C ARG A 115 5.41 20.97 -14.09
N CYS A 116 4.93 20.36 -13.01
CA CYS A 116 3.87 19.37 -13.05
C CYS A 116 2.55 19.98 -13.51
N GLU A 117 1.94 19.37 -14.53
CA GLU A 117 0.63 19.75 -15.05
C GLU A 117 -0.45 18.79 -14.56
N LEU A 118 -0.04 17.56 -14.21
CA LEU A 118 -0.93 16.47 -13.86
C LEU A 118 -1.93 16.83 -12.77
N PHE A 119 -1.50 17.52 -11.71
CA PHE A 119 -2.34 17.89 -10.57
C PHE A 119 -2.80 19.36 -10.54
N ARG A 120 -2.66 20.09 -11.66
CA ARG A 120 -3.04 21.52 -11.71
C ARG A 120 -4.53 21.72 -11.36
N HIS A 121 -5.39 20.88 -11.92
CA HIS A 121 -6.83 20.91 -11.65
C HIS A 121 -7.16 20.76 -10.15
N GLU A 122 -6.49 19.83 -9.47
CA GLU A 122 -6.68 19.59 -8.04
C GLU A 122 -6.16 20.76 -7.18
N VAL A 123 -5.09 21.43 -7.60
CA VAL A 123 -4.61 22.65 -6.96
C VAL A 123 -5.62 23.79 -7.12
N ASP A 124 -6.19 23.97 -8.31
CA ASP A 124 -7.22 24.99 -8.56
C ASP A 124 -8.47 24.73 -7.71
N GLN A 125 -8.92 23.47 -7.62
CA GLN A 125 -10.02 23.08 -6.72
C GLN A 125 -9.74 23.43 -5.26
N ALA A 126 -8.50 23.27 -4.79
CA ALA A 126 -8.11 23.62 -3.43
C ALA A 126 -8.17 25.13 -3.19
N VAL A 127 -7.70 25.94 -4.15
CA VAL A 127 -7.78 27.40 -4.09
C VAL A 127 -9.23 27.87 -4.02
N GLU A 128 -10.09 27.35 -4.89
CA GLU A 128 -11.52 27.68 -4.92
C GLU A 128 -12.24 27.26 -3.64
N ALA A 129 -11.97 26.06 -3.12
CA ALA A 129 -12.56 25.59 -1.86
C ALA A 129 -12.04 26.36 -0.64
N ALA A 130 -10.81 26.88 -0.72
CA ALA A 130 -10.18 27.62 0.36
C ALA A 130 -10.71 29.04 0.52
N LYS A 131 -11.36 29.69 -0.47
CA LYS A 131 -12.02 31.03 -0.33
C LYS A 131 -11.40 31.97 0.72
N GLU A 132 -10.08 32.20 0.65
CA GLU A 132 -9.28 32.99 1.61
C GLU A 132 -9.11 32.43 3.05
N ARG A 133 -9.83 31.39 3.49
CA ARG A 133 -9.59 30.71 4.79
C ARG A 133 -8.24 30.00 4.84
N ARG A 134 -7.75 29.81 6.08
CA ARG A 134 -6.59 28.94 6.37
C ARG A 134 -6.94 27.47 6.12
N VAL A 135 -5.96 26.69 5.70
CA VAL A 135 -6.12 25.26 5.40
C VAL A 135 -5.06 24.41 6.09
N HIS A 136 -5.41 23.16 6.38
CA HIS A 136 -4.49 22.14 6.84
C HIS A 136 -4.16 21.21 5.68
N VAL A 137 -2.89 21.09 5.30
CA VAL A 137 -2.45 20.19 4.21
C VAL A 137 -1.77 18.96 4.81
N VAL A 138 -2.36 17.79 4.57
CA VAL A 138 -1.93 16.52 5.18
C VAL A 138 -0.85 15.84 4.34
N VAL A 139 0.38 15.81 4.82
CA VAL A 139 1.52 15.17 4.16
C VAL A 139 2.01 13.98 5.00
N ASP A 140 1.73 12.78 4.53
CA ASP A 140 2.06 11.50 5.16
C ASP A 140 3.22 10.76 4.46
N GLY A 141 3.59 11.14 3.25
CA GLY A 141 4.61 10.46 2.46
C GLY A 141 5.25 11.32 1.36
N GLU A 142 6.43 10.91 0.90
CA GLU A 142 7.22 11.62 -0.14
C GLU A 142 6.44 11.96 -1.37
N ARG A 143 5.66 10.99 -1.84
CA ARG A 143 4.97 11.09 -3.12
C ARG A 143 3.99 12.27 -3.14
N GLN A 144 3.57 12.76 -1.97
CA GLN A 144 2.72 13.95 -1.86
C GLN A 144 3.52 15.26 -1.92
N LEU A 145 4.85 15.25 -1.70
CA LEU A 145 5.64 16.49 -1.58
C LEU A 145 5.53 17.41 -2.80
N PRO A 146 5.61 16.94 -4.06
CA PRO A 146 5.44 17.82 -5.21
C PRO A 146 4.08 18.53 -5.21
N ALA A 147 3.01 17.80 -4.88
CA ALA A 147 1.67 18.37 -4.84
C ALA A 147 1.45 19.26 -3.61
N ALA A 148 2.00 18.90 -2.45
CA ALA A 148 1.94 19.70 -1.24
C ALA A 148 2.66 21.05 -1.43
N PHE A 149 3.84 21.06 -2.07
CA PHE A 149 4.55 22.31 -2.37
C PHE A 149 3.80 23.17 -3.39
N ALA A 150 3.17 22.55 -4.40
CA ALA A 150 2.30 23.27 -5.32
C ALA A 150 1.09 23.90 -4.62
N LEU A 151 0.46 23.18 -3.68
CA LEU A 151 -0.63 23.68 -2.85
C LEU A 151 -0.18 24.87 -1.97
N VAL A 152 0.95 24.74 -1.27
CA VAL A 152 1.51 25.83 -0.45
C VAL A 152 1.75 27.08 -1.29
N ARG A 153 2.36 26.93 -2.47
CA ARG A 153 2.59 28.05 -3.39
C ARG A 153 1.29 28.69 -3.87
N ALA A 154 0.29 27.90 -4.23
CA ALA A 154 -0.97 28.41 -4.78
C ALA A 154 -1.86 29.08 -3.72
N LEU A 155 -1.84 28.57 -2.49
CA LEU A 155 -2.68 29.06 -1.39
C LEU A 155 -2.04 30.23 -0.61
N GLY A 156 -0.72 30.36 -0.67
CA GLY A 156 0.07 31.24 0.19
C GLY A 156 0.51 30.51 1.46
N ALA A 157 1.82 30.55 1.77
CA ALA A 157 2.39 29.79 2.88
C ALA A 157 1.79 30.19 4.24
N GLU A 158 1.55 31.49 4.45
CA GLU A 158 0.95 32.08 5.64
C GLU A 158 -0.49 31.59 5.94
N ARG A 159 -1.15 31.01 4.94
CA ARG A 159 -2.50 30.45 5.03
C ARG A 159 -2.49 28.93 5.19
N VAL A 160 -1.32 28.28 5.15
CA VAL A 160 -1.19 26.83 5.21
C VAL A 160 -0.59 26.39 6.55
N THR A 161 -1.27 25.43 7.16
CA THR A 161 -0.73 24.63 8.26
C THR A 161 -0.40 23.23 7.72
N LEU A 162 0.88 22.87 7.72
CA LEU A 162 1.34 21.54 7.32
C LEU A 162 1.20 20.58 8.51
N CYS A 163 0.58 19.42 8.26
CA CYS A 163 0.42 18.34 9.22
C CYS A 163 0.57 16.97 8.54
N GLY A 164 0.41 15.88 9.28
CA GLY A 164 0.58 14.52 8.76
C GLY A 164 1.91 13.89 9.16
N ARG A 165 2.01 12.59 8.94
CA ARG A 165 3.11 11.75 9.43
C ARG A 165 4.47 12.20 8.93
N LEU A 166 4.59 12.59 7.66
CA LEU A 166 5.86 13.07 7.14
C LEU A 166 6.26 14.39 7.79
N VAL A 167 5.30 15.29 8.01
CA VAL A 167 5.56 16.56 8.68
C VAL A 167 6.09 16.31 10.09
N THR A 168 5.42 15.49 10.89
CA THR A 168 5.89 15.10 12.23
C THR A 168 7.30 14.49 12.19
N GLU A 169 7.56 13.56 11.27
CA GLU A 169 8.84 12.85 11.18
C GLU A 169 10.00 13.75 10.68
N GLN A 170 9.71 14.79 9.88
CA GLN A 170 10.72 15.57 9.14
C GLN A 170 10.60 17.08 9.26
N VAL A 171 9.87 17.60 10.26
CA VAL A 171 9.64 19.04 10.43
C VAL A 171 10.93 19.86 10.42
N ALA A 172 12.01 19.34 11.02
CA ALA A 172 13.31 20.02 11.06
C ALA A 172 13.93 20.18 9.66
N ALA A 173 13.76 19.20 8.78
CA ALA A 173 14.23 19.29 7.39
C ALA A 173 13.35 20.25 6.59
N LEU A 174 12.02 20.11 6.70
CA LEU A 174 11.05 20.92 5.97
C LEU A 174 11.14 22.41 6.32
N ARG A 175 11.40 22.76 7.59
CA ARG A 175 11.60 24.16 8.02
C ARG A 175 12.78 24.87 7.37
N ARG A 176 13.73 24.13 6.78
CA ARG A 176 14.89 24.70 6.08
C ARG A 176 14.58 25.07 4.63
N VAL A 177 13.42 24.67 4.10
CA VAL A 177 12.98 24.97 2.74
C VAL A 177 12.41 26.39 2.71
N PRO A 178 13.04 27.35 2.01
CA PRO A 178 12.62 28.77 2.02
C PRO A 178 11.18 28.99 1.55
N GLU A 179 10.70 28.19 0.60
CA GLU A 179 9.36 28.28 0.02
C GLU A 179 8.24 27.89 0.99
N LEU A 180 8.61 27.29 2.14
CA LEU A 180 7.69 26.99 3.23
C LEU A 180 7.78 28.04 4.35
N ALA A 181 8.56 29.11 4.17
CA ALA A 181 8.62 30.20 5.13
C ALA A 181 7.25 30.86 5.25
N GLY A 182 6.73 30.95 6.48
CA GLY A 182 5.40 31.45 6.78
C GLY A 182 4.34 30.36 7.00
N ALA A 183 4.59 29.12 6.55
CA ALA A 183 3.72 28.00 6.87
C ALA A 183 3.80 27.63 8.35
N GLU A 184 2.65 27.30 8.92
CA GLU A 184 2.56 26.75 10.26
C GLU A 184 2.76 25.23 10.26
N TRP A 185 3.16 24.69 11.40
CA TRP A 185 3.49 23.27 11.56
C TRP A 185 2.68 22.71 12.70
N LEU A 186 1.96 21.62 12.46
CA LEU A 186 1.21 20.94 13.49
C LEU A 186 1.74 19.52 13.64
N ASP A 187 2.20 19.19 14.85
CA ASP A 187 2.64 17.83 15.20
C ASP A 187 1.42 16.93 15.46
N TRP A 188 0.69 16.67 14.38
CA TRP A 188 -0.52 15.88 14.37
C TRP A 188 -0.63 15.18 13.03
N SER A 189 -0.92 13.89 13.08
CA SER A 189 -1.29 13.12 11.90
C SER A 189 -2.75 12.70 12.03
N PRO A 190 -3.64 13.15 11.12
CA PRO A 190 -5.01 12.69 11.12
C PRO A 190 -5.06 11.17 10.91
N GLY A 191 -6.11 10.60 11.47
CA GLY A 191 -6.31 9.18 11.38
C GLY A 191 -6.77 8.69 10.01
N ARG A 192 -6.48 7.43 9.69
CA ARG A 192 -6.94 6.81 8.44
C ARG A 192 -7.79 5.58 8.70
N VAL A 193 -8.80 5.40 7.88
CA VAL A 193 -9.55 4.14 7.78
C VAL A 193 -9.50 3.66 6.34
N ILE A 194 -9.59 2.35 6.13
CA ILE A 194 -9.76 1.81 4.78
C ILE A 194 -11.14 2.26 4.28
N ARG A 195 -11.26 2.62 3.01
CA ARG A 195 -12.57 2.96 2.43
C ARG A 195 -13.45 1.73 2.38
N GLN A 196 -14.71 1.90 2.76
CA GLN A 196 -15.67 0.79 2.90
C GLN A 196 -15.81 -0.06 1.64
N SER A 197 -15.73 0.54 0.45
CA SER A 197 -15.85 -0.18 -0.83
C SER A 197 -14.82 -1.31 -1.01
N TRP A 198 -13.65 -1.21 -0.36
CA TRP A 198 -12.58 -2.21 -0.47
C TRP A 198 -12.74 -3.42 0.45
N TYR A 199 -13.61 -3.37 1.45
CA TYR A 199 -13.82 -4.50 2.37
C TYR A 199 -15.31 -4.87 2.59
N ALA A 200 -16.26 -4.05 2.16
CA ALA A 200 -17.69 -4.36 2.26
C ALA A 200 -18.21 -5.21 1.09
N ASP A 201 -17.68 -5.05 -0.13
CA ASP A 201 -18.24 -5.64 -1.36
C ASP A 201 -18.10 -7.17 -1.47
N GLY A 202 -17.25 -7.80 -0.64
CA GLY A 202 -17.22 -9.26 -0.50
C GLY A 202 -18.58 -9.86 -0.07
N SER A 203 -19.50 -9.04 0.45
CA SER A 203 -20.82 -9.46 0.95
C SER A 203 -21.99 -9.22 -0.02
N ARG A 204 -21.82 -8.41 -1.08
CA ARG A 204 -22.91 -8.06 -2.03
C ARG A 204 -22.82 -8.80 -3.36
N ALA A 205 -21.63 -8.87 -3.96
CA ALA A 205 -21.44 -9.51 -5.27
C ALA A 205 -21.76 -11.02 -5.29
N ARG A 206 -21.79 -11.68 -4.12
CA ARG A 206 -22.12 -13.11 -3.99
C ARG A 206 -23.60 -13.39 -3.74
N ARG A 207 -24.42 -12.36 -3.45
CA ARG A 207 -25.89 -12.50 -3.31
C ARG A 207 -26.64 -12.40 -4.63
N THR A 208 -26.03 -11.79 -5.63
CA THR A 208 -26.61 -11.63 -6.97
C THR A 208 -26.17 -12.71 -7.96
N ALA A 209 -25.31 -13.65 -7.55
CA ALA A 209 -24.80 -14.72 -8.40
C ALA A 209 -25.69 -15.97 -8.44
N ASP A 210 -26.86 -15.97 -7.80
CA ASP A 210 -27.86 -17.02 -8.03
C ASP A 210 -29.31 -16.59 -7.71
N PRO A 211 -30.05 -16.02 -8.68
CA PRO A 211 -31.50 -15.91 -8.59
C PRO A 211 -32.24 -17.18 -9.07
N ASP A 212 -31.54 -18.16 -9.68
CA ASP A 212 -32.16 -19.25 -10.44
C ASP A 212 -32.12 -20.63 -9.74
N ALA A 213 -31.39 -20.80 -8.63
CA ALA A 213 -31.47 -22.03 -7.82
C ALA A 213 -32.76 -22.17 -6.99
N LEU A 214 -33.68 -21.22 -7.08
CA LEU A 214 -35.04 -21.30 -6.52
C LEU A 214 -36.10 -21.64 -7.58
N ALA A 215 -35.76 -22.43 -8.60
CA ALA A 215 -36.76 -23.13 -9.37
C ALA A 215 -36.14 -24.38 -10.00
N HIS A 216 -36.27 -25.53 -9.34
CA HIS A 216 -36.63 -26.81 -9.96
C HIS A 216 -36.80 -27.87 -8.86
N GLY A 217 -38.06 -28.14 -8.53
CA GLY A 217 -38.42 -29.38 -7.86
C GLY A 217 -38.19 -30.54 -8.81
N THR A 218 -37.44 -31.55 -8.38
CA THR A 218 -37.60 -32.90 -8.91
C THR A 218 -37.26 -33.91 -7.84
N THR A 219 -38.26 -34.72 -7.53
CA THR A 219 -38.23 -35.91 -6.67
C THR A 219 -37.23 -36.94 -7.17
N GLY A 220 -36.28 -37.34 -6.31
CA GLY A 220 -35.39 -38.47 -6.54
C GLY A 220 -34.62 -38.82 -5.28
N GLN A 221 -35.13 -39.78 -4.50
CA GLN A 221 -34.46 -40.36 -3.33
C GLN A 221 -33.27 -41.24 -3.76
N GLY A 222 -32.08 -40.94 -3.21
CA GLY A 222 -30.89 -41.80 -3.23
C GLY A 222 -30.01 -41.47 -2.00
N PRO A 223 -29.35 -42.46 -1.37
CA PRO A 223 -28.84 -42.30 -0.01
C PRO A 223 -27.58 -41.44 0.04
N ALA A 224 -27.64 -40.43 0.91
CA ALA A 224 -26.60 -39.45 1.15
C ALA A 224 -25.39 -40.04 1.89
N ARG A 225 -24.21 -39.97 1.26
CA ARG A 225 -22.94 -39.78 1.98
C ARG A 225 -22.61 -38.29 1.94
N GLY A 226 -23.13 -37.57 2.93
CA GLY A 226 -22.80 -36.18 3.17
C GLY A 226 -21.39 -36.08 3.75
N VAL A 227 -20.43 -35.69 2.92
CA VAL A 227 -19.25 -34.97 3.39
C VAL A 227 -19.50 -33.51 3.02
N THR A 228 -20.19 -32.80 3.92
CA THR A 228 -20.18 -31.33 3.88
C THR A 228 -18.75 -30.89 4.20
N ALA A 229 -18.01 -30.48 3.16
CA ALA A 229 -16.80 -29.71 3.37
C ALA A 229 -17.17 -28.49 4.22
N PRO A 230 -16.46 -28.20 5.32
CA PRO A 230 -16.76 -27.02 6.11
C PRO A 230 -16.40 -25.79 5.27
N ASP A 231 -17.43 -25.14 4.73
CA ASP A 231 -17.38 -23.79 4.14
C ASP A 231 -17.02 -22.80 5.26
N THR A 232 -15.74 -22.83 5.64
CA THR A 232 -15.12 -22.06 6.73
C THR A 232 -14.26 -20.95 6.16
N ALA A 233 -14.78 -20.26 5.13
CA ALA A 233 -14.44 -18.85 4.96
C ALA A 233 -15.20 -18.09 6.06
N ALA A 234 -14.68 -18.15 7.29
CA ALA A 234 -15.18 -17.42 8.45
C ALA A 234 -15.30 -15.94 8.07
N ARG A 235 -16.52 -15.56 7.75
CA ARG A 235 -16.92 -14.24 7.30
C ARG A 235 -16.78 -13.30 8.50
N TRP A 236 -16.34 -12.07 8.25
CA TRP A 236 -16.27 -11.01 9.26
C TRP A 236 -17.68 -10.51 9.63
N GLU A 237 -18.52 -11.39 10.16
CA GLU A 237 -19.85 -11.08 10.68
C GLU A 237 -19.77 -10.67 12.14
N ASP A 238 -18.83 -9.78 12.51
CA ASP A 238 -18.91 -9.15 13.83
C ASP A 238 -20.10 -8.17 13.94
N GLY A 239 -20.86 -7.98 12.86
CA GLY A 239 -22.07 -7.15 12.81
C GLY A 239 -21.83 -5.68 13.14
N SER A 240 -20.59 -5.27 13.43
CA SER A 240 -20.31 -3.99 14.05
C SER A 240 -20.36 -2.84 13.04
N GLY A 241 -20.15 -3.14 11.76
CA GLY A 241 -20.01 -2.12 10.71
C GLY A 241 -18.87 -1.13 10.99
N ALA A 242 -18.00 -1.41 11.96
CA ALA A 242 -17.00 -0.47 12.43
C ALA A 242 -15.94 -0.26 11.33
N PRO A 243 -15.50 0.99 11.09
CA PRO A 243 -14.51 1.28 10.08
C PRO A 243 -13.16 0.65 10.45
N VAL A 244 -12.50 0.02 9.47
CA VAL A 244 -11.21 -0.65 9.68
C VAL A 244 -10.10 0.39 9.73
N ARG A 245 -9.50 0.57 10.90
CA ARG A 245 -8.39 1.52 11.08
C ARG A 245 -7.16 1.09 10.27
N TRP A 246 -6.57 2.01 9.49
CA TRP A 246 -5.34 1.74 8.77
C TRP A 246 -4.11 2.22 9.56
N LEU A 247 -3.15 1.33 9.79
CA LEU A 247 -1.92 1.59 10.55
C LEU A 247 -0.67 1.46 9.69
N THR A 248 0.23 2.44 9.79
CA THR A 248 1.55 2.42 9.14
C THR A 248 2.63 3.04 10.03
N GLY A 249 3.90 2.80 9.71
CA GLY A 249 5.01 3.53 10.32
C GLY A 249 5.01 3.49 11.85
N ALA A 250 4.74 4.64 12.48
CA ALA A 250 4.73 4.86 13.91
C ALA A 250 3.36 4.68 14.60
N ASP A 251 2.33 4.23 13.88
CA ASP A 251 0.96 4.12 14.42
C ASP A 251 0.80 2.99 15.44
N VAL A 252 0.00 3.24 16.47
CA VAL A 252 -0.39 2.25 17.48
C VAL A 252 -1.77 1.69 17.17
N PRO A 253 -2.04 0.41 17.50
CA PRO A 253 -3.36 -0.16 17.30
C PRO A 253 -4.40 0.56 18.17
N PRO A 254 -5.63 0.74 17.68
CA PRO A 254 -6.66 1.40 18.45
C PRO A 254 -7.04 0.55 19.67
N VAL A 255 -7.44 1.22 20.76
CA VAL A 255 -7.86 0.57 22.02
C VAL A 255 -9.02 -0.41 21.77
N SER A 256 -9.90 -0.09 20.82
CA SER A 256 -11.03 -0.91 20.41
C SER A 256 -11.23 -0.89 18.90
N GLY A 257 -12.05 -1.82 18.40
CA GLY A 257 -12.41 -1.90 16.98
C GLY A 257 -11.37 -2.60 16.09
N PRO A 258 -11.75 -2.85 14.83
CA PRO A 258 -10.90 -3.53 13.87
C PRO A 258 -9.79 -2.62 13.32
N TRP A 259 -8.66 -3.23 12.96
CA TRP A 259 -7.57 -2.52 12.27
C TRP A 259 -6.91 -3.42 11.24
N ALA A 260 -6.24 -2.80 10.28
CA ALA A 260 -5.34 -3.43 9.33
C ALA A 260 -4.11 -2.55 9.17
N GLY A 261 -2.98 -3.10 8.73
CA GLY A 261 -1.78 -2.30 8.66
C GLY A 261 -0.66 -2.84 7.79
N ARG A 262 0.27 -1.94 7.48
CA ARG A 262 1.56 -2.25 6.86
C ARG A 262 2.68 -1.81 7.78
N LEU A 263 3.29 -2.76 8.47
CA LEU A 263 4.14 -2.51 9.64
C LEU A 263 5.42 -3.35 9.57
N ASP A 264 6.47 -2.85 10.20
CA ASP A 264 7.69 -3.60 10.44
C ASP A 264 7.43 -4.82 11.34
N ALA A 265 8.11 -5.95 11.07
CA ALA A 265 7.95 -7.19 11.82
C ALA A 265 8.22 -7.05 13.33
N VAL A 266 9.26 -6.30 13.70
CA VAL A 266 9.64 -6.11 15.11
C VAL A 266 8.60 -5.27 15.82
N ARG A 267 8.08 -4.25 15.14
CA ARG A 267 7.00 -3.40 15.66
C ARG A 267 5.74 -4.21 15.95
N VAL A 268 5.25 -4.98 14.98
CA VAL A 268 3.98 -5.71 15.17
C VAL A 268 4.11 -6.84 16.19
N ALA A 269 5.29 -7.45 16.31
CA ALA A 269 5.57 -8.45 17.35
C ALA A 269 5.50 -7.88 18.78
N ALA A 270 5.61 -6.56 18.95
CA ALA A 270 5.49 -5.87 20.23
C ALA A 270 4.04 -5.49 20.59
N PHE A 271 3.07 -5.72 19.71
CA PHE A 271 1.67 -5.37 19.99
C PHE A 271 1.04 -6.32 21.03
N PRO A 272 0.12 -5.82 21.87
CA PRO A 272 -0.68 -6.66 22.76
C PRO A 272 -1.47 -7.74 22.01
N LEU A 273 -1.65 -8.91 22.62
CA LEU A 273 -2.36 -10.04 22.00
C LEU A 273 -3.83 -9.72 21.69
N ASP A 274 -4.50 -8.97 22.56
CA ASP A 274 -5.89 -8.54 22.35
C ASP A 274 -6.00 -7.60 21.14
N ALA A 275 -4.98 -6.77 20.91
CA ALA A 275 -4.92 -5.91 19.73
C ALA A 275 -4.72 -6.75 18.46
N LEU A 276 -3.81 -7.74 18.48
CA LEU A 276 -3.60 -8.66 17.35
C LEU A 276 -4.87 -9.45 17.00
N ALA A 277 -5.65 -9.87 18.00
CA ALA A 277 -6.92 -10.56 17.80
C ALA A 277 -7.99 -9.72 17.05
N ARG A 278 -7.82 -8.39 16.98
CA ARG A 278 -8.70 -7.48 16.22
C ARG A 278 -8.17 -7.14 14.83
N CYS A 279 -7.03 -7.72 14.43
CA CYS A 279 -6.46 -7.49 13.10
C CYS A 279 -7.38 -8.07 12.02
N ARG A 280 -7.59 -7.29 10.94
CA ARG A 280 -8.38 -7.66 9.76
C ARG A 280 -7.52 -7.89 8.51
N GLY A 281 -6.24 -7.58 8.59
CA GLY A 281 -5.29 -7.78 7.51
C GLY A 281 -3.95 -7.15 7.86
N LEU A 282 -2.85 -7.81 7.52
CA LEU A 282 -1.52 -7.34 7.86
C LEU A 282 -0.51 -7.58 6.72
N THR A 283 0.19 -6.51 6.33
CA THR A 283 1.40 -6.59 5.52
C THR A 283 2.61 -6.37 6.42
N ILE A 284 3.44 -7.40 6.61
CA ILE A 284 4.60 -7.38 7.49
C ILE A 284 5.85 -7.10 6.67
N ILE A 285 6.56 -6.03 6.99
CA ILE A 285 7.80 -5.71 6.31
C ILE A 285 8.96 -6.42 7.00
N VAL A 286 9.72 -7.17 6.21
CA VAL A 286 10.85 -7.99 6.66
C VAL A 286 12.05 -7.74 5.76
N THR A 287 13.26 -8.01 6.24
CA THR A 287 14.49 -7.98 5.42
C THR A 287 14.98 -9.39 5.08
N ARG A 288 14.65 -10.37 5.92
CA ARG A 288 15.00 -11.80 5.77
C ARG A 288 14.01 -12.67 6.51
N ILE A 289 13.74 -13.86 5.97
CA ILE A 289 13.00 -14.92 6.64
C ILE A 289 13.72 -16.26 6.43
N ASP A 290 14.20 -16.85 7.52
CA ASP A 290 14.81 -18.19 7.48
C ASP A 290 13.75 -19.28 7.68
N PHE A 291 12.84 -19.01 8.61
CA PHE A 291 11.64 -19.79 8.89
C PHE A 291 10.69 -18.90 9.70
N LEU A 292 9.42 -19.28 9.85
CA LEU A 292 8.44 -18.45 10.56
C LEU A 292 8.79 -18.14 12.02
N ALA A 293 9.71 -18.86 12.65
CA ALA A 293 10.16 -18.55 14.01
C ALA A 293 11.44 -17.68 14.06
N ALA A 294 12.02 -17.34 12.91
CA ALA A 294 13.16 -16.44 12.76
C ALA A 294 12.97 -15.51 11.54
N VAL A 295 12.39 -14.34 11.80
CA VAL A 295 12.13 -13.29 10.79
C VAL A 295 12.85 -12.01 11.19
N THR A 296 13.63 -11.43 10.29
CA THR A 296 14.39 -10.21 10.56
C THR A 296 13.62 -8.96 10.09
N GLY A 297 13.43 -8.00 10.99
CA GLY A 297 12.79 -6.71 10.70
C GLY A 297 13.73 -5.67 10.11
N LEU A 298 13.22 -4.46 9.88
CA LEU A 298 13.93 -3.35 9.25
C LEU A 298 15.10 -2.78 10.07
N ASN A 299 15.16 -3.09 11.37
CA ASN A 299 16.27 -2.71 12.25
C ASN A 299 17.26 -3.86 12.49
N GLY A 300 17.17 -4.96 11.73
CA GLY A 300 18.04 -6.13 11.88
C GLY A 300 17.73 -7.03 13.07
N MET A 301 16.69 -6.73 13.86
CA MET A 301 16.26 -7.60 14.97
C MET A 301 15.42 -8.76 14.45
N THR A 302 15.66 -9.95 14.99
CA THR A 302 14.90 -11.16 14.67
C THR A 302 13.72 -11.34 15.62
N VAL A 303 12.55 -11.71 15.07
CA VAL A 303 11.33 -12.00 15.82
C VAL A 303 10.73 -13.34 15.41
N ASN A 304 9.94 -13.93 16.33
CA ASN A 304 9.19 -15.15 16.08
C ASN A 304 7.81 -14.83 15.52
N LEU A 305 7.65 -14.94 14.20
CA LEU A 305 6.40 -14.67 13.51
C LEU A 305 5.31 -15.71 13.81
N ARG A 306 5.64 -16.97 14.15
CA ARG A 306 4.63 -17.97 14.55
C ARG A 306 3.79 -17.52 15.73
N ARG A 307 4.41 -16.88 16.73
CA ARG A 307 3.70 -16.34 17.90
C ARG A 307 2.68 -15.27 17.50
N LEU A 308 3.07 -14.40 16.57
CA LEU A 308 2.19 -13.37 16.04
C LEU A 308 1.04 -13.98 15.24
N LEU A 309 1.32 -14.93 14.34
CA LEU A 309 0.30 -15.58 13.51
C LEU A 309 -0.72 -16.35 14.37
N ALA A 310 -0.30 -16.93 15.49
CA ALA A 310 -1.21 -17.60 16.42
C ALA A 310 -2.18 -16.63 17.14
N ALA A 311 -1.85 -15.34 17.19
CA ALA A 311 -2.67 -14.31 17.83
C ALA A 311 -3.57 -13.54 16.83
N ILE A 312 -3.30 -13.65 15.54
CA ILE A 312 -4.09 -13.03 14.47
C ILE A 312 -5.23 -13.97 14.06
N PRO A 313 -6.45 -13.48 13.81
CA PRO A 313 -7.54 -14.33 13.34
C PRO A 313 -7.17 -15.03 12.02
N VAL A 314 -7.50 -16.31 11.90
CA VAL A 314 -7.19 -17.13 10.70
C VAL A 314 -7.77 -16.53 9.41
N ALA A 315 -8.88 -15.81 9.50
CA ALA A 315 -9.50 -15.12 8.36
C ALA A 315 -8.75 -13.84 7.93
N ALA A 316 -7.87 -13.28 8.76
CA ALA A 316 -7.08 -12.09 8.41
C ALA A 316 -5.97 -12.48 7.44
N PRO A 317 -5.95 -11.93 6.22
CA PRO A 317 -4.83 -12.13 5.32
C PRO A 317 -3.56 -11.55 5.93
N VAL A 318 -2.50 -12.36 5.91
CA VAL A 318 -1.15 -11.93 6.31
C VAL A 318 -0.21 -12.09 5.11
N THR A 319 0.45 -11.00 4.76
CA THR A 319 1.47 -10.98 3.70
C THR A 319 2.79 -10.43 4.23
N CYS A 320 3.88 -10.79 3.57
CA CYS A 320 5.21 -10.28 3.83
C CYS A 320 5.69 -9.42 2.66
N GLU A 321 6.17 -8.21 2.94
CA GLU A 321 6.92 -7.42 1.97
C GLU A 321 8.40 -7.49 2.29
N LEU A 322 9.20 -8.02 1.35
CA LEU A 322 10.63 -8.16 1.53
C LEU A 322 11.36 -6.87 1.11
N ALA A 323 12.11 -6.30 2.04
CA ALA A 323 13.01 -5.18 1.82
C ALA A 323 14.41 -5.68 1.46
N VAL A 324 14.74 -5.60 0.17
CA VAL A 324 15.93 -6.15 -0.48
C VAL A 324 17.12 -5.19 -0.35
N GLY A 325 18.29 -5.75 -0.02
CA GLY A 325 19.54 -5.01 0.11
C GLY A 325 19.75 -4.39 1.49
N ALA A 326 19.20 -4.98 2.55
CA ALA A 326 19.54 -4.56 3.90
C ALA A 326 21.00 -4.95 4.27
N PRO A 327 21.61 -4.34 5.29
CA PRO A 327 23.01 -4.59 5.63
C PRO A 327 23.29 -6.06 5.94
N GLY A 328 24.32 -6.63 5.31
CA GLY A 328 24.71 -8.04 5.48
C GLY A 328 23.70 -9.04 4.91
N ILE A 329 22.86 -8.62 3.96
CA ILE A 329 21.94 -9.49 3.23
C ILE A 329 22.27 -9.44 1.75
N ASP A 330 22.81 -10.54 1.25
CA ASP A 330 23.14 -10.72 -0.16
C ASP A 330 21.93 -11.18 -1.01
N ALA A 331 22.16 -11.33 -2.31
CA ALA A 331 21.12 -11.78 -3.24
C ALA A 331 20.71 -13.25 -3.03
N GLY A 332 21.60 -14.10 -2.50
CA GLY A 332 21.33 -15.51 -2.20
C GLY A 332 20.34 -15.63 -1.05
N MET A 333 20.59 -14.95 0.06
CA MET A 333 19.68 -14.91 1.22
C MET A 333 18.30 -14.33 0.87
N VAL A 334 18.26 -13.33 -0.02
CA VAL A 334 17.01 -12.80 -0.58
C VAL A 334 16.28 -13.87 -1.39
N GLY A 335 17.00 -14.65 -2.20
CA GLY A 335 16.43 -15.77 -2.96
C GLY A 335 15.80 -16.83 -2.07
N GLU A 336 16.53 -17.29 -1.04
CA GLU A 336 16.03 -18.27 -0.06
C GLU A 336 14.77 -17.77 0.66
N SER A 337 14.77 -16.50 1.09
CA SER A 337 13.60 -15.86 1.70
C SER A 337 12.38 -15.84 0.77
N LEU A 338 12.60 -15.64 -0.53
CA LEU A 338 11.53 -15.56 -1.52
C LEU A 338 10.99 -16.92 -1.90
N GLU A 339 11.84 -17.92 -2.05
CA GLU A 339 11.43 -19.32 -2.27
C GLU A 339 10.57 -19.79 -1.10
N LEU A 340 11.01 -19.53 0.13
CA LEU A 340 10.23 -19.86 1.32
C LEU A 340 8.87 -19.16 1.33
N LEU A 341 8.78 -17.87 0.97
CA LEU A 341 7.51 -17.14 0.94
C LEU A 341 6.61 -17.52 -0.25
N ALA A 342 7.16 -18.05 -1.33
CA ALA A 342 6.40 -18.53 -2.47
C ALA A 342 5.53 -19.74 -2.11
N ASP A 343 6.01 -20.60 -1.19
CA ASP A 343 5.29 -21.77 -0.68
C ASP A 343 4.16 -21.41 0.30
N GLY A 344 4.05 -20.15 0.71
CA GLY A 344 2.97 -19.68 1.59
C GLY A 344 2.98 -20.24 3.01
N PRO A 345 4.12 -20.36 3.71
CA PRO A 345 4.24 -21.09 4.97
C PRO A 345 3.35 -20.46 6.04
N GLY A 346 2.59 -21.30 6.74
CA GLY A 346 1.66 -20.84 7.79
C GLY A 346 0.61 -19.85 7.28
N GLY A 347 0.30 -19.88 5.98
CA GLY A 347 -0.65 -18.96 5.34
C GLY A 347 -0.07 -17.58 4.98
N VAL A 348 1.21 -17.33 5.27
CA VAL A 348 1.88 -16.05 4.98
C VAL A 348 2.38 -16.03 3.55
N ARG A 349 1.95 -15.02 2.79
CA ARG A 349 2.29 -14.89 1.37
C ARG A 349 3.31 -13.80 1.12
N LEU A 350 4.01 -13.86 0.01
CA LEU A 350 4.72 -12.69 -0.49
C LEU A 350 3.74 -11.61 -0.97
N GLY A 351 3.75 -10.45 -0.32
CA GLY A 351 2.96 -9.27 -0.64
C GLY A 351 3.69 -8.23 -1.49
N GLY A 352 5.02 -8.33 -1.61
CA GLY A 352 5.79 -7.45 -2.49
C GLY A 352 7.28 -7.43 -2.21
N LEU A 353 7.99 -6.68 -3.06
CA LEU A 353 9.42 -6.43 -2.98
C LEU A 353 9.69 -4.92 -2.97
N ARG A 354 10.67 -4.50 -2.18
CA ARG A 354 11.13 -3.11 -2.15
C ARG A 354 12.62 -2.98 -1.92
N PRO A 355 13.26 -1.91 -2.38
CA PRO A 355 14.58 -1.55 -1.87
C PRO A 355 14.51 -1.29 -0.37
N TYR A 356 15.47 -1.82 0.37
CA TYR A 356 15.68 -1.45 1.76
C TYR A 356 16.17 0.00 1.84
N ARG A 357 15.65 0.74 2.83
CA ARG A 357 15.99 2.15 3.08
C ARG A 357 16.25 2.30 4.57
N MET A 358 17.49 2.55 4.97
CA MET A 358 17.91 2.71 6.37
C MET A 358 17.56 4.12 6.86
N GLY A 359 16.72 4.27 7.88
CA GLY A 359 16.40 5.59 8.45
C GLY A 359 17.64 6.28 9.05
N ILE A 360 17.70 7.62 8.99
CA ILE A 360 18.85 8.44 9.46
C ILE A 360 19.30 8.17 10.90
N ARG A 361 18.42 7.59 11.74
CA ARG A 361 18.70 7.30 13.16
C ARG A 361 18.43 5.85 13.52
N THR A 362 18.29 4.98 12.52
CA THR A 362 18.00 3.58 12.74
C THR A 362 19.29 2.85 13.06
N VAL A 363 19.27 2.05 14.13
CA VAL A 363 20.32 1.07 14.41
C VAL A 363 20.05 -0.19 13.61
N TRP A 364 21.11 -0.85 13.16
CA TRP A 364 21.04 -2.15 12.52
C TRP A 364 21.66 -3.19 13.45
N ALA A 365 20.84 -4.14 13.93
CA ALA A 365 21.25 -5.17 14.88
C ALA A 365 22.02 -4.61 16.10
N GLY A 366 21.58 -3.45 16.62
CA GLY A 366 22.21 -2.76 17.74
C GLY A 366 23.43 -1.89 17.40
N HIS A 367 23.90 -1.91 16.15
CA HIS A 367 25.02 -1.08 15.70
C HIS A 367 24.53 0.19 14.98
N SER A 368 25.14 1.33 15.30
CA SER A 368 24.87 2.58 14.59
C SER A 368 25.68 2.61 13.31
N VAL A 369 25.00 2.52 12.18
CA VAL A 369 25.60 2.76 10.86
C VAL A 369 25.36 4.23 10.55
N ARG A 370 26.43 5.02 10.39
CA ARG A 370 26.31 6.46 10.13
C ARG A 370 27.08 6.83 8.88
N PHE A 371 26.34 7.27 7.87
CA PHE A 371 26.89 7.98 6.72
C PHE A 371 26.23 9.36 6.66
N PRO A 372 27.01 10.43 6.40
CA PRO A 372 26.41 11.73 6.17
C PRO A 372 25.51 11.66 4.92
N PRO A 373 24.35 12.35 4.91
CA PRO A 373 23.56 12.51 3.70
C PRO A 373 24.39 13.08 2.55
N ARG A 374 24.04 12.71 1.31
CA ARG A 374 24.64 13.33 0.12
C ARG A 374 24.39 14.83 0.11
N ALA A 375 25.38 15.61 -0.33
CA ALA A 375 25.21 17.05 -0.50
C ALA A 375 24.02 17.35 -1.43
N GLY A 376 23.17 18.29 -1.04
CA GLY A 376 21.96 18.65 -1.80
C GLY A 376 20.72 17.79 -1.49
N HIS A 377 20.82 16.71 -0.70
CA HIS A 377 19.66 15.95 -0.26
C HIS A 377 19.18 16.42 1.12
N ASP A 378 18.63 17.63 1.20
CA ASP A 378 18.19 18.28 2.44
C ASP A 378 16.88 17.72 3.02
N LEU A 379 16.12 16.96 2.23
CA LEU A 379 14.94 16.16 2.63
C LEU A 379 15.25 14.66 2.76
N THR A 380 16.53 14.30 2.95
CA THR A 380 16.93 12.91 3.20
C THR A 380 16.16 12.33 4.38
N ARG A 381 15.64 11.11 4.20
CA ARG A 381 15.00 10.31 5.27
C ARG A 381 15.74 9.01 5.56
N TRP A 382 16.42 8.51 4.55
CA TRP A 382 17.24 7.33 4.64
C TRP A 382 18.67 7.64 4.23
N ILE A 383 19.62 7.03 4.91
CA ILE A 383 21.03 7.17 4.62
C ILE A 383 21.50 6.02 3.75
N GLU A 384 22.55 6.30 2.99
CA GLU A 384 23.34 5.25 2.38
C GLU A 384 24.08 4.50 3.48
N PHE A 385 24.43 3.26 3.19
CA PHE A 385 25.25 2.47 4.09
C PHE A 385 26.16 1.56 3.30
N ASP A 386 27.29 1.23 3.92
CA ASP A 386 28.22 0.22 3.46
C ASP A 386 28.50 -0.73 4.61
N ALA A 387 28.28 -2.02 4.38
CA ALA A 387 28.56 -3.09 5.32
C ALA A 387 28.94 -4.34 4.51
N PRO A 388 29.75 -5.26 5.07
CA PRO A 388 30.09 -6.50 4.39
C PRO A 388 28.85 -7.21 3.83
N GLU A 389 28.98 -7.79 2.64
CA GLU A 389 27.93 -8.60 1.98
C GLU A 389 26.64 -7.82 1.65
N THR A 390 26.65 -6.50 1.76
CA THR A 390 25.52 -5.66 1.36
C THR A 390 25.48 -5.52 -0.15
N MET A 391 24.33 -5.81 -0.75
CA MET A 391 24.09 -5.58 -2.17
C MET A 391 24.24 -4.10 -2.55
N ARG A 392 24.91 -3.83 -3.67
CA ARG A 392 24.93 -2.50 -4.29
C ARG A 392 23.54 -2.14 -4.84
N GLU A 393 23.28 -0.84 -5.02
CA GLU A 393 21.96 -0.35 -5.49
C GLU A 393 21.51 -0.99 -6.82
N TRP A 394 22.44 -1.13 -7.78
CA TRP A 394 22.14 -1.77 -9.06
C TRP A 394 21.83 -3.27 -8.92
N GLU A 395 22.44 -3.95 -7.94
CA GLU A 395 22.14 -5.35 -7.62
C GLU A 395 20.76 -5.47 -7.01
N VAL A 396 20.38 -4.57 -6.10
CA VAL A 396 19.03 -4.48 -5.53
C VAL A 396 17.99 -4.31 -6.63
N ALA A 397 18.21 -3.34 -7.54
CA ALA A 397 17.30 -3.09 -8.65
C ALA A 397 17.17 -4.32 -9.57
N ARG A 398 18.29 -4.99 -9.87
CA ARG A 398 18.31 -6.21 -10.69
C ARG A 398 17.56 -7.36 -10.00
N THR A 399 17.87 -7.66 -8.74
CA THR A 399 17.24 -8.73 -7.96
C THR A 399 15.73 -8.52 -7.86
N ILE A 400 15.28 -7.31 -7.52
CA ILE A 400 13.85 -7.00 -7.45
C ILE A 400 13.17 -7.22 -8.80
N ARG A 401 13.80 -6.78 -9.90
CA ARG A 401 13.25 -6.96 -11.25
C ARG A 401 13.14 -8.44 -11.61
N THR A 402 14.23 -9.19 -11.47
CA THR A 402 14.27 -10.63 -11.75
C THR A 402 13.20 -11.41 -11.00
N TRP A 403 13.00 -11.11 -9.71
CA TRP A 403 11.97 -11.79 -8.92
C TRP A 403 10.56 -11.31 -9.25
N ARG A 404 10.34 -10.02 -9.50
CA ARG A 404 9.02 -9.51 -9.95
C ARG A 404 8.58 -10.17 -11.26
N ASP A 405 9.51 -10.48 -12.16
CA ASP A 405 9.19 -11.17 -13.42
C ASP A 405 8.83 -12.65 -13.21
N ARG A 406 9.37 -13.29 -12.18
CA ARG A 406 9.11 -14.70 -11.83
C ARG A 406 7.86 -14.89 -10.96
N LEU A 407 7.54 -13.91 -10.13
CA LEU A 407 6.49 -14.02 -9.12
C LEU A 407 5.13 -13.59 -9.68
N HIS A 408 4.25 -14.56 -9.84
CA HIS A 408 2.85 -14.31 -10.22
C HIS A 408 1.99 -14.02 -8.99
N GLY A 409 0.93 -13.23 -9.17
CA GLY A 409 -0.05 -13.00 -8.11
C GLY A 409 0.37 -12.03 -6.98
N LEU A 410 1.52 -11.36 -7.11
CA LEU A 410 1.85 -10.27 -6.19
C LEU A 410 0.75 -9.19 -6.21
N PRO A 411 0.38 -8.63 -5.04
CA PRO A 411 -0.46 -7.46 -4.97
C PRO A 411 0.08 -6.36 -5.89
N PRO A 412 -0.81 -5.60 -6.56
CA PRO A 412 -0.39 -4.66 -7.59
C PRO A 412 0.35 -3.43 -7.05
N GLY A 413 0.36 -3.21 -5.73
CA GLY A 413 1.05 -2.08 -5.11
C GLY A 413 0.96 -2.07 -3.58
N ARG A 414 1.41 -0.96 -2.99
CA ARG A 414 1.49 -0.74 -1.53
C ARG A 414 0.33 0.13 -1.04
N LEU A 415 -0.88 -0.38 -1.23
CA LEU A 415 -2.12 0.30 -0.83
C LEU A 415 -2.78 -0.47 0.32
N ALA A 416 -3.53 0.24 1.16
CA ALA A 416 -4.24 -0.36 2.27
C ALA A 416 -5.21 -1.47 1.83
N ALA A 417 -5.91 -1.28 0.70
CA ALA A 417 -6.77 -2.31 0.12
C ALA A 417 -6.05 -3.64 -0.09
N CYS A 418 -4.81 -3.65 -0.60
CA CYS A 418 -4.05 -4.88 -0.82
C CYS A 418 -3.90 -5.73 0.45
N THR A 419 -3.95 -5.09 1.63
CA THR A 419 -3.80 -5.77 2.91
C THR A 419 -5.09 -6.47 3.35
N VAL A 420 -6.25 -6.08 2.84
CA VAL A 420 -7.55 -6.66 3.21
C VAL A 420 -8.24 -7.41 2.08
N THR A 421 -7.89 -7.13 0.81
CA THR A 421 -8.44 -7.80 -0.38
C THR A 421 -7.69 -9.05 -0.76
N ALA A 422 -6.49 -9.28 -0.20
CA ALA A 422 -5.66 -10.44 -0.50
C ALA A 422 -6.48 -11.72 -0.30
N ARG A 423 -6.90 -12.33 -1.40
CA ARG A 423 -7.66 -13.57 -1.37
C ARG A 423 -6.79 -14.66 -0.77
N THR A 424 -7.28 -15.32 0.26
CA THR A 424 -6.88 -16.71 0.51
C THR A 424 -7.31 -17.47 -0.75
N PRO A 425 -6.39 -18.02 -1.56
CA PRO A 425 -6.75 -18.93 -2.62
C PRO A 425 -7.52 -20.03 -1.93
N ALA A 426 -8.62 -20.44 -2.56
CA ALA A 426 -9.28 -21.66 -2.19
C ALA A 426 -8.18 -22.70 -1.98
N ALA A 427 -8.11 -23.30 -0.78
CA ALA A 427 -7.17 -24.37 -0.50
C ALA A 427 -7.23 -25.28 -1.72
N THR A 428 -6.12 -25.39 -2.45
CA THR A 428 -6.03 -26.25 -3.62
C THR A 428 -6.58 -27.58 -3.17
N GLU A 429 -7.78 -27.93 -3.65
CA GLU A 429 -8.43 -29.18 -3.29
C GLU A 429 -7.37 -30.26 -3.50
N ALA A 430 -7.06 -30.98 -2.43
CA ALA A 430 -6.10 -32.06 -2.51
C ALA A 430 -6.49 -32.92 -3.71
N PRO A 431 -5.55 -33.26 -4.62
CA PRO A 431 -5.87 -34.08 -5.77
C PRO A 431 -6.60 -35.32 -5.26
N CYS A 432 -7.88 -35.47 -5.62
CA CYS A 432 -8.69 -36.62 -5.28
C CYS A 432 -7.86 -37.88 -5.54
N GLY A 433 -7.71 -38.70 -4.50
CA GLY A 433 -6.70 -39.75 -4.41
C GLY A 433 -6.55 -40.57 -5.69
N ALA A 434 -5.31 -40.67 -6.16
CA ALA A 434 -4.93 -41.70 -7.10
C ALA A 434 -5.35 -43.06 -6.50
N GLY A 435 -6.14 -43.81 -7.26
CA GLY A 435 -6.75 -45.06 -6.83
C GLY A 435 -5.73 -46.06 -6.31
N ALA A 436 -6.17 -46.84 -5.33
CA ALA A 436 -5.48 -48.01 -4.84
C ALA A 436 -5.11 -48.96 -5.99
N PRO A 437 -3.94 -49.62 -5.94
CA PRO A 437 -3.59 -50.63 -6.94
C PRO A 437 -4.53 -51.83 -6.79
N MET A 438 -5.24 -52.17 -7.87
CA MET A 438 -5.90 -53.47 -8.00
C MET A 438 -4.82 -54.55 -8.04
N GLU A 439 -4.75 -55.37 -7.00
CA GLU A 439 -4.14 -56.69 -7.06
C GLU A 439 -4.89 -57.53 -8.10
N ARG A 440 -4.17 -58.04 -9.11
CA ARG A 440 -4.65 -59.14 -9.96
C ARG A 440 -3.95 -60.41 -9.49
N GLY A 441 -4.76 -61.37 -9.04
CA GLY A 441 -4.39 -62.79 -8.98
C GLY A 441 -4.54 -63.46 -10.34
#